data_AF-A0A6G9SEA4-F1
#
_entry.id   AF-A0A6G9SEA4-F1
#
_cell.length_a   1.000
_cell.length_b   1.000
_cell.length_c   1.000
_cell.angle_alpha   90.00
_cell.angle_beta   90.00
_cell.angle_gamma   90.00
#
_symmetry.space_group_name_H-M   'P 1'
#
loop_
_entity.id
_entity.type
_entity.pdbx_description
1 polymer ?
#
loop_
_entity_poly.entity_id
_entity_poly.type
_entity_poly.pdbx_seq_one_letter_code
_entity_poly.pdbx_strand_id
1 'polypeptide(L)'
;MAEVLDKPQFQIFTHLKTGAKVGRIYFPALFLTEFHATVYQWLQRQEIIFDDKDIKQYGDGSFRLYFRSANSLETEYFQLVKPLTIQKHQSDFQNNFPD
;
A
#
# COMPACT_ATOMS: atom_id res chain seq x y z
N MET A 1 0.91 21.72 11.02
CA MET A 1 0.49 21.49 9.63
C MET A 1 0.74 20.03 9.35
N ALA A 2 -0.31 19.22 9.18
CA ALA A 2 -0.13 17.79 8.97
C ALA A 2 0.43 17.58 7.57
N GLU A 3 1.62 16.98 7.46
CA GLU A 3 2.09 16.42 6.20
C GLU A 3 0.99 15.48 5.70
N VAL A 4 0.34 15.87 4.61
CA VAL A 4 -0.67 15.06 3.96
C VAL A 4 0.07 13.82 3.48
N LEU A 5 -0.17 12.70 4.15
CA LEU A 5 0.44 11.42 3.83
C LEU A 5 -0.03 11.01 2.44
N ASP A 6 0.80 11.27 1.45
CA ASP A 6 0.50 11.01 0.04
C ASP A 6 0.87 9.56 -0.38
N LYS A 7 1.59 8.86 0.50
CA LYS A 7 2.14 7.52 0.24
C LYS A 7 1.66 6.50 1.27
N PRO A 8 1.48 5.23 0.88
CA PRO A 8 1.18 4.16 1.81
C PRO A 8 2.34 3.99 2.80
N GLN A 9 1.99 3.76 4.07
CA GLN A 9 2.99 3.51 5.11
C GLN A 9 3.03 2.03 5.45
N PHE A 10 4.14 1.39 5.13
CA PHE A 10 4.38 -0.03 5.41
C PHE A 10 5.24 -0.24 6.65
N GLN A 11 4.81 -1.17 7.50
CA GLN A 11 5.54 -1.62 8.68
C GLN A 11 5.39 -3.14 8.84
N ILE A 12 6.40 -3.78 9.42
CA ILE A 12 6.37 -5.22 9.71
C ILE A 12 6.38 -5.40 11.23
N PHE A 13 5.43 -6.19 11.70
CA PHE A 13 5.35 -6.62 13.09
C PHE A 13 5.78 -8.07 13.18
N THR A 14 6.76 -8.35 14.04
CA THR A 14 7.19 -9.71 14.33
C THR A 14 6.62 -10.12 15.68
N HIS A 15 5.85 -11.20 15.70
CA HIS A 15 5.31 -11.75 16.92
C HIS A 15 6.43 -12.38 17.76
N LEU A 16 6.69 -11.82 18.95
CA LEU A 16 7.85 -12.16 19.78
C LEU A 16 7.91 -13.64 20.20
N LYS A 17 6.77 -14.32 20.34
CA LYS A 17 6.71 -15.71 20.81
C LYS A 17 6.74 -16.77 19.70
N THR A 18 6.21 -16.45 18.52
CA THR A 18 6.04 -17.43 17.43
C THR A 18 6.91 -17.12 16.22
N GLY A 19 7.56 -15.95 16.19
CA GLY A 19 8.30 -15.47 15.03
C GLY A 19 7.42 -15.11 13.83
N ALA A 20 6.09 -15.26 13.94
CA ALA A 20 5.16 -14.96 12.86
C ALA A 20 5.23 -13.47 12.51
N LYS A 21 5.39 -13.15 11.23
CA LYS A 21 5.44 -11.77 10.74
C LYS A 21 4.08 -11.35 10.19
N VAL A 22 3.68 -10.12 10.49
CA VAL A 22 2.46 -9.49 9.99
C VAL A 22 2.84 -8.16 9.36
N GLY A 23 2.44 -7.96 8.12
CA GLY A 23 2.58 -6.69 7.42
C GLY A 23 1.45 -5.76 7.83
N ARG A 24 1.75 -4.48 7.99
CA ARG A 24 0.77 -3.42 8.21
C ARG A 24 0.98 -2.36 7.15
N ILE A 25 -0.06 -2.07 6.39
CA ILE A 25 -0.07 -0.95 5.45
C ILE A 25 -1.18 0.01 5.83
N TYR A 26 -0.85 1.28 5.97
CA TYR A 26 -1.84 2.35 6.00
C TYR A 26 -1.96 2.95 4.61
N PHE A 27 -3.17 2.98 4.08
CA PHE A 27 -3.53 3.54 2.78
C PHE A 27 -4.27 4.86 2.97
N PRO A 28 -3.64 6.01 2.68
CA PRO A 28 -4.29 7.31 2.73
C PRO A 28 -5.42 7.42 1.70
N ALA A 29 -6.46 8.19 2.01
CA ALA A 29 -7.61 8.38 1.12
C ALA A 29 -7.21 8.95 -0.25
N LEU A 30 -6.33 9.96 -0.28
CA LEU A 30 -5.86 10.60 -1.52
C LEU A 30 -5.10 9.63 -2.42
N PHE A 31 -4.29 8.76 -1.80
CA PHE A 31 -3.57 7.73 -2.55
C PHE A 31 -4.55 6.70 -3.13
N LEU A 32 -5.58 6.32 -2.36
CA LEU A 32 -6.60 5.39 -2.83
C LEU A 32 -7.42 5.97 -3.97
N THR A 33 -7.71 7.28 -3.98
CA THR A 33 -8.45 7.88 -5.10
C THR A 33 -7.73 7.76 -6.44
N GLU A 34 -6.40 7.82 -6.45
CA GLU A 34 -5.60 7.71 -7.68
C GLU A 34 -5.28 6.26 -8.04
N PHE A 35 -5.05 5.40 -7.05
CA PHE A 35 -4.52 4.04 -7.25
C PHE A 35 -5.47 2.93 -6.80
N HIS A 36 -6.76 3.22 -6.66
CA HIS A 36 -7.78 2.27 -6.20
C HIS A 36 -7.69 0.92 -6.93
N ALA A 37 -7.62 0.95 -8.26
CA ALA A 37 -7.58 -0.27 -9.07
C ALA A 37 -6.33 -1.12 -8.79
N THR A 38 -5.16 -0.49 -8.67
CA THR A 38 -3.90 -1.18 -8.36
C THR A 38 -3.92 -1.78 -6.97
N VAL A 39 -4.41 -1.04 -5.97
CA VAL A 39 -4.55 -1.54 -4.60
C VAL A 39 -5.54 -2.70 -4.55
N TYR A 40 -6.69 -2.57 -5.21
CA TYR A 40 -7.71 -3.61 -5.25
C TYR A 40 -7.20 -4.90 -5.92
N GLN A 41 -6.51 -4.79 -7.06
CA GLN A 41 -5.87 -5.93 -7.72
C GLN A 41 -4.81 -6.60 -6.83
N TRP A 42 -4.02 -5.81 -6.11
CA TRP A 42 -3.03 -6.35 -5.19
C TRP A 42 -3.68 -7.10 -4.02
N LEU A 43 -4.79 -6.59 -3.46
CA LEU A 43 -5.56 -7.24 -2.40
C LEU A 43 -6.19 -8.56 -2.84
N GLN A 44 -6.50 -8.73 -4.13
CA GLN A 44 -7.08 -9.96 -4.67
C GLN A 44 -6.07 -11.10 -4.88
N ARG A 45 -4.77 -10.85 -4.68
CA ARG A 45 -3.75 -11.89 -4.84
C ARG A 45 -3.84 -12.91 -3.72
N GLN A 46 -3.73 -14.19 -4.09
CA GLN A 46 -3.76 -15.30 -3.14
C GLN A 46 -2.60 -15.27 -2.13
N GLU A 47 -1.52 -14.55 -2.47
CA GLU A 47 -0.36 -14.36 -1.60
C GLU A 47 -0.64 -13.39 -0.45
N ILE A 48 -1.71 -12.59 -0.52
CA ILE A 48 -2.09 -11.59 0.47
C ILE A 48 -3.24 -12.15 1.30
N ILE A 49 -2.93 -12.62 2.50
CA ILE A 49 -3.86 -13.30 3.40
C ILE A 49 -4.27 -12.34 4.52
N PHE A 50 -5.55 -12.00 4.58
CA PHE A 50 -6.15 -11.17 5.61
C PHE A 50 -7.63 -11.52 5.78
N ASP A 51 -8.17 -11.21 6.95
CA ASP A 51 -9.59 -11.32 7.27
C ASP A 51 -10.23 -9.93 7.43
N ASP A 52 -11.56 -9.88 7.53
CA ASP A 52 -12.30 -8.62 7.74
C ASP A 52 -11.79 -7.84 8.98
N LYS A 53 -11.43 -8.57 10.04
CA LYS A 53 -10.90 -8.01 11.30
C LYS A 53 -9.53 -7.34 11.14
N ASP A 54 -8.80 -7.71 10.08
CA ASP A 54 -7.50 -7.16 9.76
C ASP A 54 -7.61 -5.83 8.99
N ILE A 55 -8.82 -5.40 8.63
CA ILE A 55 -9.09 -4.12 7.99
C ILE A 55 -9.65 -3.14 9.02
N LYS A 56 -9.02 -1.98 9.12
CA LYS A 56 -9.51 -0.84 9.89
C LYS A 56 -9.75 0.34 8.97
N GLN A 57 -11.01 0.59 8.63
CA GLN A 57 -11.44 1.75 7.85
C GLN A 57 -11.54 2.99 8.76
N TYR A 58 -11.24 4.15 8.19
CA TYR A 58 -11.38 5.44 8.84
C TYR A 58 -12.40 6.30 8.09
N GLY A 59 -13.02 7.27 8.79
CA GLY A 59 -14.14 8.05 8.25
C GLY A 59 -13.78 8.96 7.07
N ASP A 60 -12.49 9.19 6.82
CA ASP A 60 -11.96 9.93 5.68
C ASP A 60 -11.79 9.07 4.40
N GLY A 61 -12.12 7.78 4.45
CA GLY A 61 -11.96 6.84 3.34
C GLY A 61 -10.57 6.21 3.24
N SER A 62 -9.64 6.58 4.13
CA SER A 62 -8.42 5.81 4.34
C SER A 62 -8.72 4.49 5.05
N PHE A 63 -7.82 3.52 4.89
CA PHE A 63 -7.89 2.30 5.67
C PHE A 63 -6.50 1.79 6.03
N ARG A 64 -6.46 0.97 7.07
CA ARG A 64 -5.28 0.21 7.47
C ARG A 64 -5.56 -1.26 7.28
N LEU A 65 -4.62 -1.94 6.67
CA LEU A 65 -4.63 -3.38 6.46
C LEU A 65 -3.54 -4.02 7.31
N TYR A 66 -3.89 -5.10 7.98
CA TYR A 66 -2.95 -6.09 8.48
C TYR A 66 -3.00 -7.30 7.54
N PHE A 67 -1.87 -7.83 7.12
CA PHE A 67 -1.85 -8.96 6.19
C PHE A 67 -0.67 -9.87 6.48
N ARG A 68 -0.85 -11.12 6.07
CA ARG A 68 0.19 -12.15 6.08
C ARG A 68 0.46 -12.54 4.64
N SER A 69 1.66 -13.06 4.39
CA SER A 69 2.01 -13.62 3.10
C SER A 69 2.88 -14.85 3.28
N ALA A 70 2.78 -15.78 2.32
CA ALA A 70 3.74 -16.88 2.19
C ALA A 70 5.12 -16.37 1.73
N ASN A 71 5.13 -15.25 1.01
CA ASN A 71 6.34 -14.56 0.57
C ASN A 71 6.83 -13.56 1.64
N SER A 72 8.02 -12.99 1.42
CA SER A 72 8.48 -11.85 2.22
C SER A 72 7.53 -10.66 2.07
N LEU A 73 7.04 -10.16 3.20
CA LEU A 73 6.13 -9.00 3.26
C LEU A 73 6.69 -7.76 2.55
N GLU A 74 8.02 -7.58 2.59
CA GLU A 74 8.72 -6.52 1.87
C GLU A 74 8.53 -6.66 0.36
N THR A 75 8.69 -7.86 -0.19
CA THR A 75 8.51 -8.14 -1.62
C THR A 75 7.10 -7.79 -2.08
N GLU A 76 6.10 -8.19 -1.31
CA GLU A 76 4.69 -7.90 -1.61
C GLU A 76 4.41 -6.39 -1.60
N TYR A 77 4.95 -5.67 -0.62
CA TYR A 77 4.87 -4.21 -0.58
C TYR A 77 5.60 -3.56 -1.75
N PHE A 78 6.81 -4.02 -2.10
CA PHE A 78 7.55 -3.51 -3.25
C PHE A 78 6.81 -3.74 -4.56
N GLN A 79 6.11 -4.87 -4.72
CA GLN A 79 5.29 -5.12 -5.91
C GLN A 79 4.08 -4.20 -6.00
N LEU A 80 3.50 -3.80 -4.86
CA LEU A 80 2.47 -2.76 -4.81
C LEU A 80 3.04 -1.41 -5.27
N VAL A 81 4.20 -0.99 -4.77
CA VAL A 81 4.75 0.37 -5.03
C VAL A 81 5.56 0.51 -6.32
N LYS A 82 6.05 -0.58 -6.91
CA LYS A 82 6.78 -0.56 -8.19
C LYS A 82 6.00 0.12 -9.33
N PRO A 83 4.78 -0.32 -9.69
CA PRO A 83 4.02 0.30 -10.77
C PRO A 83 3.68 1.77 -10.46
N LEU A 84 3.52 2.11 -9.19
CA LEU A 84 3.19 3.45 -8.70
C LEU A 84 4.37 4.43 -8.85
N THR A 85 5.59 3.93 -8.69
CA THR A 85 6.81 4.72 -8.88
C THR A 85 7.05 5.03 -10.36
N ILE A 86 6.66 4.13 -11.25
CA ILE A 86 6.82 4.30 -12.70
C ILE A 86 5.81 5.32 -13.25
N GLN A 87 4.56 5.32 -12.76
CA GLN A 87 3.55 6.28 -13.21
C GLN A 87 3.88 7.73 -12.82
N LYS A 88 4.44 7.94 -11.61
CA LYS A 88 4.83 9.29 -11.19
C LYS A 88 5.97 9.88 -12.03
N HIS A 89 6.83 9.04 -12.60
CA HIS A 89 7.91 9.50 -13.48
C HIS A 89 7.43 9.84 -14.91
N GLN A 90 6.30 9.31 -15.36
CA GLN A 90 5.72 9.69 -16.66
C GLN A 90 4.98 11.03 -16.60
N SER A 91 4.35 11.36 -15.47
CA SER A 91 3.64 12.64 -15.30
C SER A 91 4.57 13.85 -15.20
N ASP A 92 5.79 13.68 -14.69
CA ASP A 92 6.79 14.76 -14.59
C ASP A 92 7.49 15.07 -15.94
N PHE A 93 7.48 14.13 -16.90
CA PHE A 93 8.16 14.31 -18.19
C PHE A 93 7.31 14.97 -19.28
N GLN A 94 6.03 15.24 -19.03
CA GLN A 94 5.14 15.80 -20.05
C GLN A 94 5.05 17.35 -20.05
N ASN A 95 5.77 18.04 -19.16
CA ASN A 95 5.71 19.51 -19.03
C ASN A 95 6.94 20.29 -19.55
N ASN A 96 7.90 19.65 -20.22
CA ASN A 96 9.11 20.33 -20.69
C ASN A 96 9.39 20.13 -22.18
N PHE A 97 8.52 20.64 -23.04
CA PHE A 97 8.91 21.02 -24.41
C PHE A 97 8.20 22.33 -24.79
N PRO A 98 8.91 23.48 -24.77
CA PRO A 98 8.45 24.65 -25.51
C PRO A 98 8.75 24.45 -27.00
N ASP A 99 7.83 24.94 -27.83
CA ASP A 99 7.96 25.09 -29.30
C ASP A 99 9.15 26.00 -29.66
#